data_AF-A0A7L2Y4X9-F1
#
_entry.id   AF-A0A7L2Y4X9-F1
#
_cell.length_a   1.000
_cell.length_b   1.000
_cell.length_c   1.000
_cell.angle_alpha   90.00
_cell.angle_beta   90.00
_cell.angle_gamma   90.00
#
_symmetry.space_group_name_H-M   'P 1'
#
loop_
_entity.id
_entity.type
_entity.pdbx_description
1 polymer ?
#
loop_
_entity_poly.entity_id
_entity_poly.type
_entity_poly.pdbx_seq_one_letter_code
_entity_poly.pdbx_strand_id
1 'polypeptide(L)'
;MPEARQRGARLLWALLWVAVVRSYNVDVGRPVIFRGPNGSFFGYSVLQHYHDSTRWVLVGAPKAESKYSTSVQSPGAVFKCRVHTNPDRRCTELDMGRGNSRGMLCGKTCKEDRDDEWMGVSLARQPKAGGSVLACAHRWKNIYYETEYILPHGFCNIIPPDLQSKGRKLLPCYEEYKKKYGEEHGSCQAGIAGFFTEELVIMGAPGSYYWTGTIKVLNLTDNTYYKLNDDAVIARRYTYLGYAVTAGHFSQLTTTDIVGGAPQDGGIGKVYIFRTDRQSGSLVKIFQASGKKYNFYSSYFGSSLCAVDLNSDGLSDLLVGAPLFSEIRDEGQVTVYINRGNGVLEDQLTLDGDSAYNAHFGESMAALGDIDDDGFPDVAIGAPKEDNYIGAVYIYHGDANGIVPQYSMKLSGQTIDPNLRMFGQSISGGVDMDSNGYPDMTVGAFLSDNVVLLRSRPVITMDITIFLPISINITAPQCHDGLQLVNCFNVTACFRFSGKHVPGEIGLNYNLTADVAKKEKSQQPRVYFVTSGETAGHITEKLQLSYMQKKCEHYLAYVK
;
A
#
# COMPACT_ATOMS: atom_id res chain seq x y z
N MET A 1 -18.98 5.70 -68.88
CA MET A 1 -19.21 5.12 -67.54
C MET A 1 -17.96 5.37 -66.71
N PRO A 2 -18.02 6.24 -65.69
CA PRO A 2 -16.84 6.70 -64.97
C PRO A 2 -16.54 5.84 -63.75
N GLU A 3 -15.25 5.58 -63.50
CA GLU A 3 -14.75 5.01 -62.25
C GLU A 3 -14.83 6.04 -61.12
N ALA A 4 -15.56 5.71 -60.07
CA ALA A 4 -15.71 6.54 -58.88
C ALA A 4 -14.59 6.25 -57.87
N ARG A 5 -13.85 7.31 -57.57
CA ARG A 5 -12.72 7.43 -56.65
C ARG A 5 -13.22 7.40 -55.20
N GLN A 6 -12.92 6.35 -54.44
CA GLN A 6 -13.23 6.28 -53.01
C GLN A 6 -12.21 7.10 -52.20
N ARG A 7 -12.66 8.18 -51.56
CA ARG A 7 -11.88 9.03 -50.66
C ARG A 7 -11.68 8.30 -49.32
N GLY A 8 -10.45 7.87 -49.03
CA GLY A 8 -10.05 7.45 -47.69
C GLY A 8 -9.83 8.67 -46.79
N ALA A 9 -10.67 8.84 -45.77
CA ALA A 9 -10.45 9.80 -44.70
C ALA A 9 -9.32 9.28 -43.80
N ARG A 10 -8.18 9.98 -43.77
CA ARG A 10 -7.10 9.73 -42.80
C ARG A 10 -7.43 10.49 -41.52
N LEU A 11 -7.90 9.78 -40.50
CA LEU A 11 -7.91 10.29 -39.13
C LEU A 11 -6.46 10.44 -38.66
N LEU A 12 -6.03 11.70 -38.47
CA LEU A 12 -4.77 12.05 -37.81
C LEU A 12 -4.95 11.81 -36.31
N TRP A 13 -4.41 10.70 -35.82
CA TRP A 13 -4.21 10.49 -34.39
C TRP A 13 -3.08 11.42 -33.92
N ALA A 14 -3.42 12.41 -33.10
CA ALA A 14 -2.45 13.20 -32.38
C ALA A 14 -1.85 12.34 -31.27
N LEU A 15 -0.64 11.83 -31.49
CA LEU A 15 0.18 11.20 -30.45
C LEU A 15 0.64 12.31 -29.50
N LEU A 16 -0.07 12.46 -28.38
CA LEU A 16 0.44 13.16 -27.21
C LEU A 16 1.59 12.33 -26.63
N TRP A 17 2.82 12.76 -26.86
CA TRP A 17 3.98 12.22 -26.16
C TRP A 17 4.01 12.83 -24.76
N VAL A 18 3.54 12.08 -23.77
CA VAL A 18 3.76 12.39 -22.35
C VAL A 18 5.19 11.98 -22.02
N ALA A 19 6.05 12.96 -21.74
CA ALA A 19 7.38 12.68 -21.20
C ALA A 19 7.21 12.25 -19.73
N VAL A 20 7.51 10.98 -19.44
CA VAL A 20 7.45 10.42 -18.08
C VAL A 20 8.65 10.95 -17.29
N VAL A 21 8.40 11.90 -16.38
CA VAL A 21 9.39 12.38 -15.42
C VAL A 21 9.49 11.36 -14.29
N ARG A 22 10.67 10.73 -14.11
CA ARG A 22 10.95 9.74 -13.05
C ARG A 22 11.27 10.36 -11.68
N SER A 23 10.58 11.42 -11.29
CA SER A 23 10.68 11.95 -9.92
C SER A 23 9.36 11.73 -9.21
N TYR A 24 9.30 10.67 -8.43
CA TYR A 24 8.16 10.45 -7.56
C TYR A 24 8.28 11.26 -6.26
N ASN A 25 7.15 11.48 -5.59
CA ASN A 25 7.05 12.49 -4.54
C ASN A 25 7.46 11.99 -3.15
N VAL A 26 7.85 10.72 -2.97
CA VAL A 26 8.36 10.23 -1.68
C VAL A 26 9.84 10.62 -1.48
N ASP A 27 10.14 11.31 -0.37
CA ASP A 27 11.50 11.77 -0.04
C ASP A 27 12.37 10.65 0.57
N VAL A 28 13.33 10.17 -0.22
CA VAL A 28 14.36 9.21 0.21
C VAL A 28 15.61 9.87 0.80
N GLY A 29 15.78 11.18 0.65
CA GLY A 29 16.97 11.90 1.11
C GLY A 29 16.94 12.25 2.60
N ARG A 30 15.76 12.29 3.22
CA ARG A 30 15.59 12.61 4.66
C ARG A 30 14.64 11.64 5.38
N PRO A 31 14.95 10.32 5.38
CA PRO A 31 14.16 9.33 6.08
C PRO A 31 14.25 9.51 7.60
N VAL A 32 13.17 9.19 8.31
CA VAL A 32 13.18 9.08 9.77
C VAL A 32 13.27 7.61 10.15
N ILE A 33 14.40 7.19 10.71
CA ILE A 33 14.67 5.80 11.07
C ILE A 33 14.55 5.63 12.58
N PHE A 34 13.64 4.75 13.00
CA PHE A 34 13.46 4.32 14.38
C PHE A 34 14.14 2.97 14.59
N ARG A 35 14.87 2.84 15.70
CA ARG A 35 15.61 1.62 16.09
C ARG A 35 14.97 0.99 17.32
N GLY A 36 14.74 -0.32 17.24
CA GLY A 36 14.22 -1.12 18.34
C GLY A 36 15.29 -1.89 19.11
N PRO A 37 14.88 -2.70 20.10
CA PRO A 37 15.77 -3.66 20.76
C PRO A 37 16.26 -4.74 19.79
N ASN A 38 17.53 -5.13 19.90
CA ASN A 38 18.12 -6.15 19.03
C ASN A 38 17.44 -7.52 19.18
N GLY A 39 17.19 -8.20 18.07
CA GLY A 39 16.60 -9.53 18.01
C GLY A 39 15.12 -9.57 18.42
N SER A 40 14.47 -8.42 18.55
CA SER A 40 13.08 -8.33 18.98
C SER A 40 12.07 -8.44 17.84
N PHE A 41 12.58 -8.41 16.60
CA PHE A 41 11.80 -8.29 15.37
C PHE A 41 11.04 -6.96 15.32
N PHE A 42 11.66 -5.90 15.81
CA PHE A 42 11.08 -4.56 15.79
C PHE A 42 10.87 -4.11 14.34
N GLY A 43 9.61 -3.94 13.94
CA GLY A 43 9.23 -3.65 12.55
C GLY A 43 8.57 -4.82 11.84
N TYR A 44 8.25 -5.91 12.56
CA TYR A 44 7.49 -7.03 11.98
C TYR A 44 6.11 -6.58 11.50
N SER A 45 5.45 -5.71 12.28
CA SER A 45 4.27 -4.96 11.87
C SER A 45 4.47 -3.48 12.16
N VAL A 46 3.94 -2.61 11.31
CA VAL A 46 3.98 -1.16 11.46
C VAL A 46 2.61 -0.57 11.21
N LEU A 47 2.28 0.51 11.92
CA LEU A 47 1.00 1.19 11.79
C LEU A 47 1.15 2.68 12.09
N GLN A 48 0.71 3.52 11.16
CA GLN A 48 0.59 4.96 11.38
C GLN A 48 -0.66 5.25 12.21
N HIS A 49 -0.50 6.08 13.25
CA HIS A 49 -1.58 6.45 14.16
C HIS A 49 -1.57 7.95 14.45
N TYR A 50 -2.76 8.50 14.66
CA TYR A 50 -2.93 9.88 15.06
C TYR A 50 -4.06 10.05 16.07
N HIS A 51 -3.83 10.95 17.03
CA HIS A 51 -4.81 11.36 18.04
C HIS A 51 -4.45 12.75 18.58
N ASP A 52 -5.44 13.63 18.71
CA ASP A 52 -5.31 14.98 19.29
C ASP A 52 -4.05 15.75 18.83
N SER A 53 -3.86 15.86 17.51
CA SER A 53 -2.68 16.44 16.81
C SER A 53 -1.36 15.68 16.91
N THR A 54 -1.25 14.65 17.76
CA THR A 54 -0.02 13.86 17.85
C THR A 54 -0.01 12.75 16.80
N ARG A 55 1.15 12.56 16.15
CA ARG A 55 1.42 11.48 15.20
C ARG A 55 2.37 10.45 15.81
N TRP A 56 2.02 9.18 15.69
CA TRP A 56 2.75 8.05 16.22
C TRP A 56 2.96 7.01 15.14
N VAL A 57 4.17 6.46 15.08
CA VAL A 57 4.42 5.18 14.44
C VAL A 57 4.31 4.11 15.53
N LEU A 58 3.38 3.19 15.38
CA LEU A 58 3.26 2.01 16.22
C LEU A 58 4.00 0.86 15.56
N VAL A 59 4.75 0.11 16.37
CA VAL A 59 5.66 -0.93 15.87
C VAL A 59 5.47 -2.20 16.68
N GLY A 60 5.15 -3.30 16.01
CA GLY A 60 5.16 -4.62 16.59
C GLY A 60 6.56 -5.21 16.63
N ALA A 61 6.91 -5.83 17.75
CA ALA A 61 8.15 -6.55 17.96
C ALA A 61 7.83 -7.90 18.63
N PRO A 62 7.37 -8.91 17.86
CA PRO A 62 6.82 -10.17 18.39
C PRO A 62 7.81 -11.01 19.22
N LYS A 63 9.11 -10.71 19.15
CA LYS A 63 10.17 -11.39 19.90
C LYS A 63 10.79 -10.53 21.00
N ALA A 64 10.25 -9.33 21.24
CA ALA A 64 10.71 -8.47 22.31
C ALA A 64 10.50 -9.09 23.70
N GLU A 65 11.50 -8.89 24.56
CA GLU A 65 11.29 -8.96 26.00
C GLU A 65 10.48 -7.74 26.45
N SER A 66 9.49 -7.95 27.31
CA SER A 66 8.60 -6.87 27.79
C SER A 66 9.02 -6.37 29.16
N LYS A 67 9.19 -5.05 29.31
CA LYS A 67 9.50 -4.44 30.60
C LYS A 67 8.31 -4.49 31.58
N TYR A 68 7.09 -4.67 31.07
CA TYR A 68 5.87 -4.79 31.88
C TYR A 68 5.56 -6.25 32.25
N SER A 69 6.20 -7.22 31.59
CA SER A 69 6.00 -8.66 31.80
C SER A 69 7.34 -9.39 31.96
N THR A 70 8.25 -8.85 32.77
CA THR A 70 9.62 -9.37 33.01
C THR A 70 9.73 -10.86 33.38
N SER A 71 8.68 -11.47 33.93
CA SER A 71 8.66 -12.89 34.26
C SER A 71 8.32 -13.78 33.07
N VAL A 72 7.85 -13.22 31.96
CA VAL A 72 7.37 -13.95 30.77
C VAL A 72 8.47 -13.95 29.71
N GLN A 73 8.70 -15.09 29.07
CA GLN A 73 9.78 -15.25 28.09
C GLN A 73 9.31 -14.81 26.70
N SER A 74 10.01 -13.85 26.09
CA SER A 74 9.77 -13.35 24.73
C SER A 74 8.26 -13.21 24.38
N PRO A 75 7.44 -12.54 25.21
CA PRO A 75 6.01 -12.41 24.92
C PRO A 75 5.76 -11.58 23.64
N GLY A 76 6.73 -10.78 23.22
CA GLY A 76 6.56 -9.73 22.23
C GLY A 76 5.98 -8.47 22.86
N ALA A 77 6.08 -7.37 22.14
CA ALA A 77 5.60 -6.07 22.59
C ALA A 77 5.20 -5.17 21.42
N VAL A 78 4.45 -4.12 21.74
CA VAL A 78 4.15 -3.02 20.81
C VAL A 78 4.81 -1.76 21.33
N PHE A 79 5.50 -1.05 20.45
CA PHE A 79 6.16 0.21 20.74
C PHE A 79 5.42 1.37 20.09
N LYS A 80 5.51 2.55 20.69
CA LYS A 80 5.10 3.83 20.08
C LYS A 80 6.30 4.74 19.91
N CYS A 81 6.45 5.28 18.70
CA CYS A 81 7.50 6.23 18.33
C CYS A 81 6.81 7.54 17.95
N ARG A 82 7.07 8.62 18.70
CA ARG A 82 6.48 9.93 18.36
C ARG A 82 7.20 10.47 17.12
N VAL A 83 6.44 11.02 16.17
CA VAL A 83 7.02 11.59 14.94
C VAL A 83 7.57 12.99 15.20
N HIS A 84 6.71 13.90 15.68
CA HIS A 84 7.13 15.25 16.06
C HIS A 84 7.75 15.26 17.46
N THR A 85 8.60 16.24 17.76
CA THR A 85 9.19 16.45 19.10
C THR A 85 9.99 15.25 19.64
N ASN A 86 10.62 14.48 18.74
CA ASN A 86 11.42 13.29 19.07
C ASN A 86 12.78 13.31 18.34
N PRO A 87 13.68 14.26 18.66
CA PRO A 87 14.96 14.41 17.96
C PRO A 87 15.85 13.16 18.09
N ASP A 88 15.74 12.46 19.22
CA ASP A 88 16.48 11.23 19.52
C ASP A 88 15.88 9.98 18.85
N ARG A 89 14.73 10.11 18.17
CA ARG A 89 14.02 9.01 17.49
C ARG A 89 13.78 7.80 18.42
N ARG A 90 13.45 8.08 19.69
CA ARG A 90 13.19 7.03 20.69
C ARG A 90 11.80 6.45 20.53
N CYS A 91 11.70 5.15 20.75
CA CYS A 91 10.44 4.43 20.83
C CYS A 91 10.24 3.90 22.25
N THR A 92 9.00 3.89 22.71
CA THR A 92 8.66 3.44 24.06
C THR A 92 7.65 2.29 23.98
N GLU A 93 7.89 1.23 24.75
CA GLU A 93 6.95 0.13 24.87
C GLU A 93 5.61 0.60 25.47
N LEU A 94 4.51 0.18 24.83
CA LEU A 94 3.15 0.37 25.31
C LEU A 94 2.83 -0.61 26.44
N ASP A 95 2.29 -0.08 27.54
CA ASP A 95 1.74 -0.93 28.59
C ASP A 95 0.37 -1.46 28.15
N MET A 96 0.26 -2.79 28.05
CA MET A 96 -0.97 -3.47 27.63
C MET A 96 -1.88 -3.84 28.82
N GLY A 97 -1.53 -3.46 30.05
CA GLY A 97 -2.34 -3.74 31.24
C GLY A 97 -2.44 -5.23 31.56
N ARG A 98 -1.36 -5.99 31.29
CA ARG A 98 -1.31 -7.45 31.46
C ARG A 98 -0.49 -7.89 32.67
N GLY A 99 0.31 -6.99 33.25
CA GLY A 99 1.08 -7.25 34.46
C GLY A 99 2.12 -8.36 34.32
N ASN A 100 2.67 -8.79 35.46
CA ASN A 100 3.82 -9.69 35.53
C ASN A 100 3.49 -11.10 36.06
N SER A 101 2.20 -11.48 36.12
CA SER A 101 1.81 -12.78 36.65
C SER A 101 1.73 -13.83 35.54
N ARG A 102 2.24 -15.04 35.82
CA ARG A 102 2.06 -16.24 34.98
C ARG A 102 0.83 -17.02 35.43
N GLY A 103 0.15 -17.70 34.51
CA GLY A 103 -0.91 -18.65 34.84
C GLY A 103 -2.18 -18.03 35.43
N MET A 104 -2.47 -16.77 35.11
CA MET A 104 -3.67 -16.09 35.59
C MET A 104 -4.93 -16.74 34.98
N LEU A 105 -5.99 -16.88 35.77
CA LEU A 105 -7.26 -17.37 35.27
C LEU A 105 -7.91 -16.30 34.37
N CYS A 106 -8.26 -16.69 33.15
CA CYS A 106 -8.89 -15.84 32.13
C CYS A 106 -10.37 -16.20 31.87
N GLY A 107 -10.89 -17.18 32.60
CA GLY A 107 -12.23 -17.76 32.45
C GLY A 107 -12.33 -19.04 33.28
N LYS A 108 -13.48 -19.71 33.27
CA LYS A 108 -13.70 -20.93 34.09
C LYS A 108 -12.78 -22.10 33.73
N THR A 109 -12.36 -22.16 32.47
CA THR A 109 -11.54 -23.23 31.88
C THR A 109 -10.37 -22.65 31.10
N CYS A 110 -9.84 -21.54 31.60
CA CYS A 110 -8.83 -20.74 30.93
C CYS A 110 -7.73 -20.35 31.92
N LYS A 111 -6.51 -20.79 31.65
CA LYS A 111 -5.30 -20.42 32.37
C LYS A 111 -4.30 -19.89 31.36
N GLU A 112 -3.94 -18.63 31.51
CA GLU A 112 -3.12 -17.90 30.55
C GLU A 112 -1.66 -18.34 30.57
N ASP A 113 -1.11 -18.58 29.38
CA ASP A 113 0.34 -18.64 29.13
C ASP A 113 0.73 -17.67 28.01
N ARG A 114 1.69 -16.80 28.33
CA ARG A 114 2.15 -15.69 27.48
C ARG A 114 3.57 -15.89 26.96
N ASP A 115 4.24 -16.98 27.34
CA ASP A 115 5.59 -17.27 26.82
C ASP A 115 5.49 -17.47 25.29
N ASP A 116 6.30 -16.75 24.52
CA ASP A 116 6.31 -16.80 23.05
C ASP A 116 4.94 -16.56 22.38
N GLU A 117 4.10 -15.67 22.95
CA GLU A 117 2.75 -15.40 22.40
C GLU A 117 2.74 -14.57 21.11
N TRP A 118 3.85 -13.91 20.78
CA TRP A 118 4.04 -13.05 19.60
C TRP A 118 3.16 -11.80 19.59
N MET A 119 3.11 -11.07 20.70
CA MET A 119 2.41 -9.80 20.76
C MET A 119 3.00 -8.76 19.81
N GLY A 120 2.14 -8.14 19.00
CA GLY A 120 2.55 -7.24 17.93
C GLY A 120 2.77 -7.93 16.58
N VAL A 121 2.32 -9.17 16.41
CA VAL A 121 2.37 -9.85 15.10
C VAL A 121 1.54 -9.12 14.05
N SER A 122 0.40 -8.55 14.45
CA SER A 122 -0.47 -7.75 13.60
C SER A 122 -0.97 -6.52 14.35
N LEU A 123 -1.13 -5.44 13.59
CA LEU A 123 -1.63 -4.14 14.04
C LEU A 123 -2.67 -3.64 13.04
N ALA A 124 -3.75 -3.05 13.52
CA ALA A 124 -4.72 -2.37 12.66
C ALA A 124 -5.31 -1.15 13.37
N ARG A 125 -5.61 -0.08 12.62
CA ARG A 125 -6.21 1.15 13.15
C ARG A 125 -7.63 1.28 12.65
N GLN A 126 -8.54 1.64 13.54
CA GLN A 126 -9.89 2.01 13.16
C GLN A 126 -9.86 3.29 12.30
N PRO A 127 -10.46 3.30 11.09
CA PRO A 127 -10.26 4.35 10.08
C PRO A 127 -11.12 5.60 10.35
N LYS A 128 -11.03 6.17 11.55
CA LYS A 128 -11.74 7.38 11.95
C LYS A 128 -10.87 8.31 12.81
N ALA A 129 -11.30 9.55 12.96
CA ALA A 129 -10.66 10.49 13.89
C ALA A 129 -10.75 9.93 15.33
N GLY A 130 -9.62 9.85 16.03
CA GLY A 130 -9.57 9.17 17.32
C GLY A 130 -9.93 7.68 17.23
N GLY A 131 -9.54 7.01 16.15
CA GLY A 131 -9.70 5.56 16.00
C GLY A 131 -8.89 4.77 17.03
N SER A 132 -9.46 3.67 17.52
CA SER A 132 -8.76 2.71 18.38
C SER A 132 -7.78 1.86 17.55
N VAL A 133 -6.87 1.17 18.25
CA VAL A 133 -5.85 0.31 17.62
C VAL A 133 -6.05 -1.13 18.07
N LEU A 134 -6.03 -2.07 17.14
CA LEU A 134 -5.98 -3.50 17.42
C LEU A 134 -4.52 -3.95 17.44
N ALA A 135 -4.13 -4.72 18.46
CA ALA A 135 -2.85 -5.42 18.49
C ALA A 135 -3.07 -6.88 18.92
N CYS A 136 -2.43 -7.82 18.25
CA CYS A 136 -2.66 -9.25 18.47
C CYS A 136 -1.39 -10.05 18.77
N ALA A 137 -1.61 -11.22 19.36
CA ALA A 137 -0.66 -12.24 19.77
C ALA A 137 -1.24 -13.63 19.41
N HIS A 138 -1.05 -14.04 18.16
CA HIS A 138 -1.68 -15.24 17.62
C HIS A 138 -1.21 -16.55 18.25
N ARG A 139 -0.08 -16.56 18.97
CA ARG A 139 0.46 -17.75 19.66
C ARG A 139 0.17 -17.77 21.16
N TRP A 140 -0.68 -16.87 21.64
CA TRP A 140 -1.17 -16.92 23.01
C TRP A 140 -1.87 -18.25 23.31
N LYS A 141 -1.62 -18.80 24.50
CA LYS A 141 -2.00 -20.16 24.88
C LYS A 141 -2.93 -20.19 26.08
N ASN A 142 -3.89 -21.12 26.02
CA ASN A 142 -4.60 -21.61 27.20
C ASN A 142 -3.98 -22.95 27.65
N ILE A 143 -3.42 -22.95 28.86
CA ILE A 143 -2.77 -24.11 29.49
C ILE A 143 -3.61 -24.76 30.59
N TYR A 144 -4.91 -24.47 30.65
CA TYR A 144 -5.80 -25.06 31.67
C TYR A 144 -5.83 -26.60 31.59
N TYR A 145 -5.71 -27.16 30.37
CA TYR A 145 -5.67 -28.60 30.11
C TYR A 145 -4.26 -29.09 29.74
N GLU A 146 -3.20 -28.47 30.27
CA GLU A 146 -1.81 -28.73 29.87
C GLU A 146 -1.37 -30.21 29.95
N THR A 147 -2.03 -31.02 30.77
CA THR A 147 -1.81 -32.47 30.84
C THR A 147 -2.29 -33.24 29.61
N GLU A 148 -3.25 -32.69 28.86
CA GLU A 148 -3.79 -33.25 27.61
C GLU A 148 -3.27 -32.47 26.39
N TYR A 149 -3.53 -31.15 26.36
CA TYR A 149 -3.21 -30.28 25.24
C TYR A 149 -2.92 -28.84 25.70
N ILE A 150 -2.00 -28.17 25.02
CA ILE A 150 -1.84 -26.72 25.04
C ILE A 150 -2.66 -26.15 23.88
N LEU A 151 -3.56 -25.20 24.17
CA LEU A 151 -4.52 -24.69 23.18
C LEU A 151 -4.13 -23.27 22.73
N PRO A 152 -3.53 -23.09 21.53
CA PRO A 152 -3.16 -21.78 21.02
C PRO A 152 -4.39 -21.06 20.44
N HIS A 153 -5.18 -20.44 21.31
CA HIS A 153 -6.37 -19.68 20.92
C HIS A 153 -6.02 -18.31 20.30
N GLY A 154 -4.84 -17.77 20.57
CA GLY A 154 -4.52 -16.39 20.22
C GLY A 154 -5.24 -15.35 21.10
N PHE A 155 -4.76 -14.13 21.04
CA PHE A 155 -5.21 -13.01 21.87
C PHE A 155 -5.13 -11.72 21.07
N CYS A 156 -6.09 -10.81 21.26
CA CYS A 156 -6.01 -9.45 20.74
C CYS A 156 -6.42 -8.43 21.80
N ASN A 157 -5.99 -7.18 21.64
CA ASN A 157 -6.36 -6.07 22.51
C ASN A 157 -6.76 -4.86 21.66
N ILE A 158 -7.92 -4.28 21.96
CA ILE A 158 -8.33 -2.99 21.41
C ILE A 158 -7.79 -1.91 22.34
N ILE A 159 -6.75 -1.23 21.90
CA ILE A 159 -6.07 -0.13 22.58
C ILE A 159 -6.83 1.17 22.28
N PRO A 160 -7.11 2.00 23.30
CA PRO A 160 -7.77 3.29 23.09
C PRO A 160 -6.90 4.25 22.26
N PRO A 161 -7.50 5.29 21.65
CA PRO A 161 -6.81 6.20 20.73
C PRO A 161 -5.66 6.99 21.36
N ASP A 162 -5.74 7.23 22.67
CA ASP A 162 -4.72 7.90 23.48
C ASP A 162 -3.53 7.00 23.86
N LEU A 163 -3.59 5.72 23.47
CA LEU A 163 -2.56 4.71 23.73
C LEU A 163 -2.28 4.49 25.23
N GLN A 164 -3.30 4.66 26.08
CA GLN A 164 -3.26 4.31 27.50
C GLN A 164 -3.47 2.80 27.72
N SER A 165 -3.11 2.31 28.91
CA SER A 165 -3.09 0.88 29.23
C SER A 165 -4.45 0.20 29.45
N LYS A 166 -5.55 0.96 29.31
CA LYS A 166 -6.93 0.47 29.53
C LYS A 166 -7.56 -0.11 28.24
N GLY A 167 -6.87 -1.07 27.64
CA GLY A 167 -7.37 -1.75 26.44
C GLY A 167 -8.46 -2.79 26.74
N ARG A 168 -9.29 -3.07 25.74
CA ARG A 168 -10.29 -4.15 25.77
C ARG A 168 -9.68 -5.43 25.22
N LYS A 169 -9.51 -6.41 26.11
CA LYS A 169 -8.98 -7.75 25.80
C LYS A 169 -9.99 -8.58 25.01
N LEU A 170 -9.52 -9.30 24.01
CA LEU A 170 -10.31 -10.19 23.16
C LEU A 170 -9.67 -11.58 23.13
N LEU A 171 -10.50 -12.59 23.43
CA LEU A 171 -10.17 -14.02 23.32
C LEU A 171 -11.13 -14.67 22.31
N PRO A 172 -10.96 -14.41 21.01
CA PRO A 172 -12.00 -14.66 19.99
C PRO A 172 -12.30 -16.15 19.73
N CYS A 173 -11.44 -17.05 20.21
CA CYS A 173 -11.59 -18.49 20.07
C CYS A 173 -11.83 -19.22 21.39
N TYR A 174 -11.83 -18.50 22.51
CA TYR A 174 -12.05 -19.12 23.80
C TYR A 174 -13.55 -19.42 23.98
N GLU A 175 -13.85 -20.68 24.27
CA GLU A 175 -15.18 -21.14 24.68
C GLU A 175 -15.03 -22.02 25.91
N GLU A 176 -15.98 -21.90 26.86
CA GLU A 176 -15.92 -22.67 28.10
C GLU A 176 -16.04 -24.18 27.82
N TYR A 177 -15.26 -25.00 28.54
CA TYR A 177 -15.31 -26.47 28.51
C TYR A 177 -14.93 -27.12 27.18
N LYS A 178 -14.36 -26.35 26.23
CA LYS A 178 -13.75 -26.90 25.01
C LYS A 178 -12.29 -27.29 25.28
N LYS A 179 -11.93 -28.53 24.93
CA LYS A 179 -10.58 -29.09 25.19
C LYS A 179 -9.89 -29.76 24.01
N LYS A 180 -10.59 -29.91 22.88
CA LYS A 180 -10.03 -30.59 21.70
C LYS A 180 -9.08 -29.64 20.96
N TYR A 181 -7.89 -30.12 20.59
CA TYR A 181 -6.88 -29.31 19.93
C TYR A 181 -7.26 -28.91 18.49
N GLY A 182 -7.56 -29.90 17.64
CA GLY A 182 -7.78 -29.66 16.21
C GLY A 182 -9.23 -29.36 15.83
N GLU A 183 -10.21 -29.84 16.60
CA GLU A 183 -11.62 -29.55 16.32
C GLU A 183 -11.98 -28.12 16.73
N GLU A 184 -12.97 -27.54 16.03
CA GLU A 184 -13.51 -26.22 16.34
C GLU A 184 -12.43 -25.13 16.37
N HIS A 185 -12.10 -24.58 17.55
CA HIS A 185 -11.19 -23.45 17.71
C HIS A 185 -10.02 -23.69 18.66
N GLY A 186 -9.75 -24.94 19.06
CA GLY A 186 -8.72 -25.26 20.07
C GLY A 186 -7.29 -24.84 19.70
N SER A 187 -7.00 -24.77 18.40
CA SER A 187 -5.70 -24.31 17.87
C SER A 187 -5.83 -23.14 16.91
N CYS A 188 -6.86 -22.31 17.06
CA CYS A 188 -7.25 -21.35 16.03
C CYS A 188 -6.19 -20.31 15.66
N GLN A 189 -5.31 -19.94 16.59
CA GLN A 189 -4.30 -18.88 16.43
C GLN A 189 -4.88 -17.55 15.90
N ALA A 190 -5.97 -17.08 16.49
CA ALA A 190 -6.63 -15.87 16.03
C ALA A 190 -5.76 -14.63 16.25
N GLY A 191 -5.81 -13.72 15.27
CA GLY A 191 -5.05 -12.47 15.28
C GLY A 191 -3.68 -12.55 14.60
N ILE A 192 -3.41 -13.63 13.84
CA ILE A 192 -2.22 -13.67 12.96
C ILE A 192 -2.25 -12.50 11.97
N ALA A 193 -3.44 -12.19 11.47
CA ALA A 193 -3.79 -10.99 10.74
C ALA A 193 -5.00 -10.33 11.41
N GLY A 194 -5.04 -9.01 11.38
CA GLY A 194 -6.11 -8.20 11.95
C GLY A 194 -6.45 -7.04 11.02
N PHE A 195 -7.74 -6.73 10.92
CA PHE A 195 -8.23 -5.55 10.21
C PHE A 195 -9.32 -4.87 11.04
N PHE A 196 -9.41 -3.55 10.94
CA PHE A 196 -10.31 -2.76 11.76
C PHE A 196 -11.10 -1.82 10.86
N THR A 197 -12.42 -1.94 10.87
CA THR A 197 -13.35 -1.03 10.19
C THR A 197 -14.00 -0.10 11.23
N GLU A 198 -14.88 0.81 10.82
CA GLU A 198 -15.55 1.67 11.80
C GLU A 198 -16.36 0.88 12.84
N GLU A 199 -17.00 -0.22 12.44
CA GLU A 199 -17.91 -1.01 13.27
C GLU A 199 -17.39 -2.42 13.60
N LEU A 200 -16.43 -2.94 12.84
CA LEU A 200 -16.01 -4.34 12.90
C LEU A 200 -14.54 -4.49 13.28
N VAL A 201 -14.25 -5.50 14.10
CA VAL A 201 -12.90 -6.03 14.32
C VAL A 201 -12.82 -7.39 13.66
N ILE A 202 -11.92 -7.53 12.70
CA ILE A 202 -11.75 -8.72 11.88
C ILE A 202 -10.42 -9.36 12.23
N MET A 203 -10.43 -10.64 12.57
CA MET A 203 -9.25 -11.39 12.98
C MET A 203 -9.18 -12.69 12.20
N GLY A 204 -8.05 -12.93 11.56
CA GLY A 204 -7.76 -14.19 10.90
C GLY A 204 -7.46 -15.30 11.91
N ALA A 205 -7.99 -16.51 11.70
CA ALA A 205 -7.86 -17.63 12.63
C ALA A 205 -7.58 -18.96 11.88
N PRO A 206 -6.39 -19.10 11.28
CA PRO A 206 -6.06 -20.17 10.32
C PRO A 206 -6.07 -21.58 10.90
N GLY A 207 -5.85 -21.75 12.21
CA GLY A 207 -5.79 -23.07 12.83
C GLY A 207 -7.15 -23.68 13.20
N SER A 208 -8.25 -22.97 12.96
CA SER A 208 -9.60 -23.48 13.26
C SER A 208 -9.93 -24.71 12.40
N TYR A 209 -10.70 -25.65 12.96
CA TYR A 209 -11.20 -26.85 12.27
C TYR A 209 -10.11 -27.63 11.52
N TYR A 210 -9.07 -28.10 12.22
CA TYR A 210 -7.93 -28.81 11.65
C TYR A 210 -7.26 -28.00 10.52
N TRP A 211 -6.97 -26.73 10.82
CA TRP A 211 -6.31 -25.81 9.90
C TRP A 211 -7.08 -25.51 8.60
N THR A 212 -8.39 -25.79 8.54
CA THR A 212 -9.28 -25.14 7.56
C THR A 212 -9.20 -23.62 7.72
N GLY A 213 -9.21 -23.14 8.95
CA GLY A 213 -9.20 -21.73 9.26
C GLY A 213 -10.58 -21.08 9.16
N THR A 214 -10.66 -19.87 9.67
CA THR A 214 -11.88 -19.05 9.66
C THR A 214 -11.53 -17.58 9.87
N ILE A 215 -12.53 -16.71 9.82
CA ILE A 215 -12.41 -15.29 10.11
C ILE A 215 -13.32 -14.98 11.29
N LYS A 216 -12.75 -14.46 12.37
CA LYS A 216 -13.48 -14.00 13.55
C LYS A 216 -13.82 -12.52 13.38
N VAL A 217 -15.10 -12.23 13.25
CA VAL A 217 -15.60 -10.87 12.97
C VAL A 217 -16.47 -10.43 14.14
N LEU A 218 -15.97 -9.48 14.94
CA LEU A 218 -16.68 -8.89 16.06
C LEU A 218 -17.37 -7.59 15.62
N ASN A 219 -18.67 -7.52 15.80
CA ASN A 219 -19.43 -6.28 15.72
C ASN A 219 -19.28 -5.51 17.04
N LEU A 220 -18.73 -4.30 16.99
CA LEU A 220 -18.49 -3.47 18.17
C LEU A 220 -19.78 -2.88 18.77
N THR A 221 -20.81 -2.69 17.95
CA THR A 221 -22.10 -2.11 18.37
C THR A 221 -22.87 -3.08 19.25
N ASP A 222 -23.07 -4.31 18.75
CA ASP A 222 -23.89 -5.32 19.43
C ASP A 222 -23.06 -6.29 20.28
N ASN A 223 -21.73 -6.20 20.20
CA ASN A 223 -20.79 -7.08 20.86
C ASN A 223 -21.00 -8.58 20.52
N THR A 224 -21.32 -8.86 19.26
CA THR A 224 -21.59 -10.21 18.74
C THR A 224 -20.57 -10.61 17.67
N TYR A 225 -20.37 -11.92 17.51
CA TYR A 225 -19.51 -12.46 16.46
C TYR A 225 -20.34 -13.00 15.30
N TYR A 226 -19.96 -12.67 14.08
CA TYR A 226 -20.49 -13.34 12.90
C TYR A 226 -19.89 -14.74 12.76
N LYS A 227 -20.72 -15.69 12.30
CA LYS A 227 -20.29 -17.08 12.06
C LYS A 227 -20.14 -17.34 10.58
N LEU A 228 -19.03 -17.96 10.18
CA LEU A 228 -18.90 -18.48 8.83
C LEU A 228 -19.80 -19.71 8.68
N ASN A 229 -20.77 -19.64 7.77
CA ASN A 229 -21.74 -20.73 7.53
C ASN A 229 -21.68 -21.17 6.06
N ASP A 230 -20.54 -21.73 5.65
CA ASP A 230 -20.33 -22.26 4.30
C ASP A 230 -19.70 -23.65 4.37
N ASP A 231 -20.54 -24.68 4.26
CA ASP A 231 -20.13 -26.09 4.38
C ASP A 231 -19.04 -26.47 3.36
N ALA A 232 -19.03 -25.86 2.18
CA ALA A 232 -18.05 -26.17 1.15
C ALA A 232 -16.65 -25.63 1.50
N VAL A 233 -16.59 -24.45 2.14
CA VAL A 233 -15.35 -23.89 2.69
C VAL A 233 -14.92 -24.68 3.93
N ILE A 234 -15.87 -25.01 4.81
CA ILE A 234 -15.62 -25.71 6.09
C ILE A 234 -15.17 -27.17 5.88
N ALA A 235 -15.60 -27.83 4.80
CA ALA A 235 -15.26 -29.23 4.53
C ALA A 235 -13.77 -29.47 4.20
N ARG A 236 -13.02 -28.45 3.79
CA ARG A 236 -11.61 -28.60 3.35
C ARG A 236 -10.66 -28.31 4.49
N ARG A 237 -9.77 -29.24 4.83
CA ARG A 237 -8.76 -29.07 5.89
C ARG A 237 -7.46 -28.49 5.33
N TYR A 238 -6.66 -27.89 6.21
CA TYR A 238 -5.32 -27.36 5.89
C TYR A 238 -5.30 -26.29 4.79
N THR A 239 -6.35 -25.46 4.70
CA THR A 239 -6.43 -24.36 3.71
C THR A 239 -5.89 -23.03 4.27
N TYR A 240 -5.82 -22.89 5.59
CA TYR A 240 -5.33 -21.72 6.33
C TYR A 240 -6.18 -20.45 6.07
N LEU A 241 -7.51 -20.58 5.95
CA LEU A 241 -8.38 -19.42 5.82
C LEU A 241 -8.21 -18.44 6.99
N GLY A 242 -8.03 -17.17 6.67
CA GLY A 242 -7.72 -16.14 7.66
C GLY A 242 -6.22 -15.98 7.90
N TYR A 243 -5.36 -16.50 7.03
CA TYR A 243 -3.93 -16.15 7.06
C TYR A 243 -3.74 -14.65 6.87
N ALA A 244 -4.46 -14.06 5.91
CA ALA A 244 -4.62 -12.63 5.71
C ALA A 244 -6.10 -12.24 5.74
N VAL A 245 -6.38 -11.02 6.19
CA VAL A 245 -7.72 -10.44 6.22
C VAL A 245 -7.68 -8.97 5.81
N THR A 246 -8.70 -8.52 5.09
CA THR A 246 -8.97 -7.10 4.82
C THR A 246 -10.48 -6.88 4.70
N ALA A 247 -10.93 -5.65 4.55
CA ALA A 247 -12.33 -5.31 4.32
C ALA A 247 -12.46 -4.13 3.38
N GLY A 248 -13.60 -4.06 2.70
CA GLY A 248 -13.90 -3.00 1.74
C GLY A 248 -15.35 -3.04 1.27
N HIS A 249 -15.69 -2.14 0.36
CA HIS A 249 -17.01 -2.03 -0.23
C HIS A 249 -17.03 -2.75 -1.58
N PHE A 250 -17.14 -4.08 -1.55
CA PHE A 250 -17.04 -4.89 -2.76
C PHE A 250 -18.37 -5.08 -3.46
N SER A 251 -19.44 -5.26 -2.69
CA SER A 251 -20.74 -5.63 -3.24
C SER A 251 -21.72 -4.48 -3.31
N GLN A 252 -21.70 -3.57 -2.33
CA GLN A 252 -22.47 -2.34 -2.31
C GLN A 252 -21.67 -1.25 -1.56
N LEU A 253 -21.90 0.01 -1.92
CA LEU A 253 -21.23 1.18 -1.31
C LEU A 253 -21.46 1.32 0.20
N THR A 254 -22.56 0.77 0.72
CA THR A 254 -22.97 0.92 2.13
C THR A 254 -22.67 -0.32 2.98
N THR A 255 -22.27 -1.43 2.34
CA THR A 255 -22.00 -2.69 3.03
C THR A 255 -20.51 -2.91 3.09
N THR A 256 -19.99 -3.20 4.28
CA THR A 256 -18.62 -3.66 4.44
C THR A 256 -18.56 -5.17 4.23
N ASP A 257 -17.85 -5.58 3.19
CA ASP A 257 -17.55 -6.97 2.89
C ASP A 257 -16.14 -7.32 3.38
N ILE A 258 -15.95 -8.58 3.73
CA ILE A 258 -14.76 -9.08 4.42
C ILE A 258 -14.03 -10.03 3.51
N VAL A 259 -12.72 -9.85 3.37
CA VAL A 259 -11.88 -10.69 2.53
C VAL A 259 -11.01 -11.58 3.41
N GLY A 260 -10.94 -12.86 3.09
CA GLY A 260 -10.08 -13.83 3.76
C GLY A 260 -9.21 -14.60 2.77
N GLY A 261 -7.92 -14.62 3.05
CA GLY A 261 -6.95 -15.39 2.31
C GLY A 261 -6.76 -16.80 2.88
N ALA A 262 -6.66 -17.80 1.99
CA ALA A 262 -6.46 -19.21 2.30
C ALA A 262 -5.32 -19.77 1.43
N PRO A 263 -4.05 -19.44 1.76
CA PRO A 263 -2.91 -19.66 0.88
C PRO A 263 -2.54 -21.13 0.62
N GLN A 264 -3.12 -22.07 1.37
CA GLN A 264 -2.92 -23.51 1.14
C GLN A 264 -4.12 -24.20 0.48
N ASP A 265 -5.22 -23.50 0.22
CA ASP A 265 -6.40 -24.12 -0.40
C ASP A 265 -6.08 -24.66 -1.80
N GLY A 266 -6.34 -25.95 -2.00
CA GLY A 266 -6.07 -26.64 -3.26
C GLY A 266 -4.60 -26.74 -3.64
N GLY A 267 -3.66 -26.49 -2.70
CA GLY A 267 -2.21 -26.53 -2.97
C GLY A 267 -1.70 -25.41 -3.88
N ILE A 268 -2.49 -24.35 -4.05
CA ILE A 268 -2.14 -23.15 -4.86
C ILE A 268 -2.44 -21.89 -4.06
N GLY A 269 -3.56 -21.88 -3.34
CA GLY A 269 -4.06 -20.74 -2.59
C GLY A 269 -5.32 -20.14 -3.20
N LYS A 270 -6.18 -19.61 -2.33
CA LYS A 270 -7.44 -18.96 -2.71
C LYS A 270 -7.70 -17.72 -1.86
N VAL A 271 -8.58 -16.88 -2.38
CA VAL A 271 -9.19 -15.76 -1.66
C VAL A 271 -10.70 -15.87 -1.72
N TYR A 272 -11.35 -15.42 -0.64
CA TYR A 272 -12.80 -15.40 -0.50
C TYR A 272 -13.27 -14.02 -0.04
N ILE A 273 -14.40 -13.55 -0.59
CA ILE A 273 -15.09 -12.37 -0.08
C ILE A 273 -16.41 -12.81 0.53
N PHE A 274 -16.68 -12.32 1.73
CA PHE A 274 -17.86 -12.62 2.52
C PHE A 274 -18.64 -11.34 2.81
N ARG A 275 -19.95 -11.38 2.58
CA ARG A 275 -20.87 -10.35 3.05
C ARG A 275 -21.35 -10.69 4.46
N THR A 276 -21.44 -9.69 5.33
CA THR A 276 -22.09 -9.84 6.64
C THR A 276 -23.61 -9.83 6.49
N ASP A 277 -24.29 -10.88 6.95
CA ASP A 277 -25.74 -10.89 7.10
C ASP A 277 -26.11 -10.61 8.55
N ARG A 278 -26.66 -9.40 8.81
CA ARG A 278 -27.08 -8.97 10.15
C ARG A 278 -28.27 -9.77 10.69
N GLN A 279 -29.14 -10.30 9.83
CA GLN A 279 -30.33 -11.02 10.29
C GLN A 279 -29.96 -12.42 10.81
N SER A 280 -29.13 -13.14 10.07
CA SER A 280 -28.68 -14.48 10.47
C SER A 280 -27.43 -14.47 11.36
N GLY A 281 -26.74 -13.33 11.50
CA GLY A 281 -25.46 -13.24 12.20
C GLY A 281 -24.36 -14.06 11.51
N SER A 282 -24.45 -14.24 10.19
CA SER A 282 -23.55 -15.12 9.44
C SER A 282 -22.74 -14.38 8.37
N LEU A 283 -21.62 -14.97 7.99
CA LEU A 283 -20.81 -14.56 6.85
C LEU A 283 -21.20 -15.40 5.63
N VAL A 284 -21.65 -14.74 4.56
CA VAL A 284 -22.09 -15.37 3.32
C VAL A 284 -21.05 -15.14 2.24
N LYS A 285 -20.47 -16.21 1.69
CA LYS A 285 -19.51 -16.11 0.60
C LYS A 285 -20.19 -15.54 -0.66
N ILE A 286 -19.62 -14.47 -1.21
CA ILE A 286 -20.11 -13.81 -2.44
C ILE A 286 -19.12 -13.90 -3.59
N PHE A 287 -17.83 -14.13 -3.30
CA PHE A 287 -16.79 -14.24 -4.32
C PHE A 287 -15.73 -15.26 -3.89
N GLN A 288 -15.08 -15.87 -4.88
CA GLN A 288 -13.87 -16.66 -4.70
C GLN A 288 -12.96 -16.50 -5.92
N ALA A 289 -11.65 -16.46 -5.69
CA ALA A 289 -10.65 -16.60 -6.73
C ALA A 289 -9.54 -17.55 -6.30
N SER A 290 -8.90 -18.19 -7.28
CA SER A 290 -7.81 -19.14 -7.07
C SER A 290 -6.54 -18.60 -7.70
N GLY A 291 -5.40 -18.84 -7.04
CA GLY A 291 -4.11 -18.48 -7.58
C GLY A 291 -3.78 -19.26 -8.85
N LYS A 292 -2.73 -18.81 -9.53
CA LYS A 292 -2.13 -19.52 -10.65
C LYS A 292 -1.08 -20.49 -10.10
N LYS A 293 -1.06 -21.72 -10.64
CA LYS A 293 -0.04 -22.72 -10.33
C LYS A 293 1.07 -22.60 -11.37
N TYR A 294 2.33 -22.49 -10.92
CA TYR A 294 3.48 -22.63 -11.80
C TYR A 294 4.32 -23.83 -11.34
N ASN A 295 4.51 -24.81 -12.22
CA ASN A 295 5.14 -26.11 -11.91
C ASN A 295 4.50 -26.84 -10.71
N PHE A 296 5.30 -27.28 -9.74
CA PHE A 296 4.89 -28.14 -8.62
C PHE A 296 4.71 -27.41 -7.29
N TYR A 297 5.06 -26.12 -7.20
CA TYR A 297 5.09 -25.35 -5.96
C TYR A 297 3.81 -24.52 -5.78
N SER A 298 3.36 -24.37 -4.52
CA SER A 298 2.26 -23.47 -4.17
C SER A 298 2.77 -22.03 -4.25
N SER A 299 2.02 -21.16 -4.92
CA SER A 299 2.34 -19.73 -5.00
C SER A 299 1.98 -18.97 -3.71
N TYR A 300 1.32 -19.66 -2.77
CA TYR A 300 0.86 -19.09 -1.49
C TYR A 300 -0.10 -17.90 -1.71
N PHE A 301 -0.92 -18.00 -2.76
CA PHE A 301 -1.86 -16.97 -3.19
C PHE A 301 -2.92 -16.69 -2.12
N GLY A 302 -3.08 -15.42 -1.73
CA GLY A 302 -3.94 -15.01 -0.62
C GLY A 302 -3.22 -14.96 0.73
N SER A 303 -1.89 -14.89 0.73
CA SER A 303 -1.11 -14.70 1.98
C SER A 303 -0.99 -13.24 2.41
N SER A 304 -1.26 -12.30 1.51
CA SER A 304 -1.40 -10.88 1.78
C SER A 304 -2.53 -10.31 0.91
N LEU A 305 -3.22 -9.28 1.41
CA LEU A 305 -4.40 -8.71 0.76
C LEU A 305 -4.40 -7.18 0.94
N CYS A 306 -4.80 -6.45 -0.09
CA CYS A 306 -5.02 -5.01 -0.01
C CYS A 306 -6.35 -4.67 -0.70
N ALA A 307 -7.27 -4.06 0.04
CA ALA A 307 -8.53 -3.55 -0.49
C ALA A 307 -8.39 -2.03 -0.66
N VAL A 308 -8.64 -1.54 -1.87
CA VAL A 308 -8.42 -0.14 -2.26
C VAL A 308 -9.27 0.16 -3.49
N ASP A 309 -9.85 1.35 -3.58
CA ASP A 309 -10.63 1.80 -4.75
C ASP A 309 -9.65 2.47 -5.72
N LEU A 310 -9.06 1.72 -6.64
CA LEU A 310 -7.94 2.19 -7.47
C LEU A 310 -8.41 3.15 -8.57
N ASN A 311 -9.64 2.97 -9.04
CA ASN A 311 -10.25 3.76 -10.11
C ASN A 311 -11.20 4.86 -9.60
N SER A 312 -11.31 5.03 -8.28
CA SER A 312 -12.16 6.02 -7.61
C SER A 312 -13.63 5.98 -8.01
N ASP A 313 -14.17 4.78 -8.25
CA ASP A 313 -15.59 4.57 -8.57
C ASP A 313 -16.49 4.40 -7.34
N GLY A 314 -15.89 4.37 -6.14
CA GLY A 314 -16.52 4.21 -4.84
C GLY A 314 -16.56 2.76 -4.35
N LEU A 315 -16.28 1.78 -5.20
CA LEU A 315 -16.19 0.37 -4.82
C LEU A 315 -14.72 -0.01 -4.60
N SER A 316 -14.49 -0.90 -3.64
CA SER A 316 -13.14 -1.41 -3.42
C SER A 316 -12.77 -2.45 -4.48
N ASP A 317 -11.57 -2.29 -5.03
CA ASP A 317 -10.81 -3.31 -5.76
C ASP A 317 -9.98 -4.16 -4.80
N LEU A 318 -9.38 -5.24 -5.32
CA LEU A 318 -8.62 -6.19 -4.50
C LEU A 318 -7.29 -6.55 -5.15
N LEU A 319 -6.20 -6.35 -4.41
CA LEU A 319 -4.89 -6.92 -4.71
C LEU A 319 -4.66 -8.16 -3.84
N VAL A 320 -4.16 -9.22 -4.47
CA VAL A 320 -3.89 -10.51 -3.81
C VAL A 320 -2.45 -10.92 -4.04
N GLY A 321 -1.69 -11.07 -2.96
CA GLY A 321 -0.28 -11.47 -3.02
C GLY A 321 -0.07 -12.98 -3.07
N ALA A 322 0.96 -13.37 -3.81
CA ALA A 322 1.47 -14.72 -3.97
C ALA A 322 3.01 -14.68 -3.90
N PRO A 323 3.61 -14.39 -2.74
CA PRO A 323 5.05 -14.15 -2.58
C PRO A 323 5.92 -15.39 -2.87
N LEU A 324 5.33 -16.59 -2.88
CA LEU A 324 6.04 -17.83 -3.25
C LEU A 324 5.80 -18.22 -4.71
N PHE A 325 5.16 -17.35 -5.51
CA PHE A 325 5.12 -17.54 -6.96
C PHE A 325 6.55 -17.61 -7.48
N SER A 326 6.81 -18.62 -8.30
CA SER A 326 8.15 -18.98 -8.75
C SER A 326 8.17 -19.17 -10.25
N GLU A 327 8.86 -18.31 -10.99
CA GLU A 327 9.30 -18.65 -12.35
C GLU A 327 10.64 -19.40 -12.28
N ILE A 328 11.58 -18.87 -11.49
CA ILE A 328 12.83 -19.53 -11.14
C ILE A 328 12.80 -19.92 -9.67
N ARG A 329 12.58 -18.97 -8.75
CA ARG A 329 12.46 -19.22 -7.31
C ARG A 329 11.91 -18.00 -6.56
N ASP A 330 10.70 -18.13 -6.02
CA ASP A 330 10.05 -17.20 -5.09
C ASP A 330 10.24 -15.71 -5.46
N GLU A 331 10.13 -15.38 -6.76
CA GLU A 331 10.12 -13.98 -7.21
C GLU A 331 8.95 -13.23 -6.56
N GLY A 332 7.81 -13.91 -6.44
CA GLY A 332 6.57 -13.36 -5.94
C GLY A 332 5.77 -12.62 -7.01
N GLN A 333 4.48 -12.48 -6.76
CA GLN A 333 3.53 -11.93 -7.71
C GLN A 333 2.33 -11.33 -6.99
N VAL A 334 1.70 -10.31 -7.56
CA VAL A 334 0.43 -9.74 -7.09
C VAL A 334 -0.59 -9.75 -8.22
N THR A 335 -1.78 -10.31 -7.98
CA THR A 335 -2.90 -10.26 -8.93
C THR A 335 -3.85 -9.13 -8.55
N VAL A 336 -4.25 -8.34 -9.53
CA VAL A 336 -5.14 -7.18 -9.38
C VAL A 336 -6.52 -7.52 -9.90
N TYR A 337 -7.51 -7.38 -9.03
CA TYR A 337 -8.91 -7.61 -9.33
C TYR A 337 -9.69 -6.30 -9.27
N ILE A 338 -10.20 -5.84 -10.42
CA ILE A 338 -11.02 -4.63 -10.50
C ILE A 338 -12.49 -4.98 -10.30
N ASN A 339 -13.15 -4.20 -9.47
CA ASN A 339 -14.56 -4.36 -9.17
C ASN A 339 -15.43 -3.84 -10.32
N ARG A 340 -16.40 -4.63 -10.75
CA ARG A 340 -17.38 -4.26 -11.79
C ARG A 340 -18.78 -4.05 -11.22
N GLY A 341 -18.90 -3.98 -9.90
CA GLY A 341 -20.15 -3.86 -9.17
C GLY A 341 -20.78 -5.19 -8.79
N ASN A 342 -21.71 -5.13 -7.83
CA ASN A 342 -22.49 -6.27 -7.34
C ASN A 342 -21.66 -7.47 -6.84
N GLY A 343 -20.42 -7.23 -6.41
CA GLY A 343 -19.51 -8.27 -5.91
C GLY A 343 -18.84 -9.09 -7.01
N VAL A 344 -18.88 -8.61 -8.26
CA VAL A 344 -18.15 -9.19 -9.39
C VAL A 344 -16.81 -8.50 -9.51
N LEU A 345 -15.73 -9.27 -9.35
CA LEU A 345 -14.38 -8.80 -9.56
C LEU A 345 -13.76 -9.48 -10.79
N GLU A 346 -13.09 -8.70 -11.63
CA GLU A 346 -12.42 -9.12 -12.86
C GLU A 346 -10.90 -9.19 -12.64
N ASP A 347 -10.27 -10.32 -12.96
CA ASP A 347 -8.80 -10.46 -13.02
C ASP A 347 -8.28 -9.58 -14.17
N GLN A 348 -7.75 -8.41 -13.82
CA GLN A 348 -7.31 -7.41 -14.79
C GLN A 348 -5.88 -7.68 -15.25
N LEU A 349 -4.96 -7.75 -14.29
CA LEU A 349 -3.53 -7.88 -14.57
C LEU A 349 -2.78 -8.44 -13.37
N THR A 350 -1.52 -8.72 -13.65
CA THR A 350 -0.54 -9.18 -12.69
C THR A 350 0.60 -8.17 -12.59
N LEU A 351 1.09 -7.94 -11.37
CA LEU A 351 2.27 -7.15 -11.06
C LEU A 351 3.38 -8.07 -10.57
N ASP A 352 4.59 -7.88 -11.09
CA ASP A 352 5.75 -8.75 -10.81
C ASP A 352 6.97 -7.98 -10.24
N GLY A 353 6.85 -6.68 -9.97
CA GLY A 353 7.98 -5.84 -9.54
C GLY A 353 9.11 -5.86 -10.57
N ASP A 354 10.35 -6.12 -10.12
CA ASP A 354 11.49 -6.41 -11.01
C ASP A 354 11.66 -7.92 -11.29
N SER A 355 10.75 -8.78 -10.83
CA SER A 355 10.85 -10.25 -10.91
C SER A 355 12.18 -10.80 -10.40
N ALA A 356 12.69 -10.20 -9.33
CA ALA A 356 14.00 -10.54 -8.78
C ALA A 356 13.99 -11.90 -8.07
N TYR A 357 15.07 -12.65 -8.21
CA TYR A 357 15.23 -13.98 -7.63
C TYR A 357 15.02 -13.96 -6.10
N ASN A 358 14.11 -14.79 -5.60
CA ASN A 358 13.80 -14.95 -4.18
C ASN A 358 13.45 -13.61 -3.50
N ALA A 359 12.77 -12.70 -4.22
CA ALA A 359 12.41 -11.38 -3.72
C ALA A 359 11.20 -11.39 -2.78
N HIS A 360 10.30 -12.37 -2.94
CA HIS A 360 9.04 -12.50 -2.20
C HIS A 360 8.16 -11.26 -2.42
N PHE A 361 8.08 -10.78 -3.67
CA PHE A 361 7.24 -9.66 -4.05
C PHE A 361 5.76 -9.97 -3.75
N GLY A 362 5.08 -9.04 -3.08
CA GLY A 362 3.72 -9.24 -2.61
C GLY A 362 3.63 -9.87 -1.21
N GLU A 363 4.73 -9.96 -0.45
CA GLU A 363 4.70 -10.40 0.95
C GLU A 363 3.89 -9.44 1.84
N SER A 364 3.96 -8.14 1.56
CA SER A 364 3.16 -7.12 2.23
C SER A 364 2.64 -6.09 1.24
N MET A 365 1.49 -5.51 1.54
CA MET A 365 0.86 -4.47 0.73
C MET A 365 0.15 -3.48 1.63
N ALA A 366 0.10 -2.22 1.20
CA ALA A 366 -0.68 -1.19 1.87
C ALA A 366 -1.25 -0.19 0.86
N ALA A 367 -2.50 0.21 1.08
CA ALA A 367 -3.05 1.40 0.44
C ALA A 367 -2.34 2.64 1.03
N LEU A 368 -1.81 3.48 0.16
CA LEU A 368 -1.15 4.73 0.53
C LEU A 368 -2.12 5.91 0.60
N GLY A 369 -3.34 5.72 0.07
CA GLY A 369 -4.20 6.82 -0.32
C GLY A 369 -3.69 7.45 -1.62
N ASP A 370 -4.31 8.54 -2.03
CA ASP A 370 -3.84 9.38 -3.14
C ASP A 370 -2.59 10.14 -2.66
N ILE A 371 -1.41 9.55 -2.86
CA ILE A 371 -0.17 10.05 -2.26
C ILE A 371 0.45 11.14 -3.12
N ASP A 372 0.12 11.22 -4.42
CA ASP A 372 0.59 12.26 -5.34
C ASP A 372 -0.48 13.30 -5.72
N ASP A 373 -1.68 13.19 -5.16
CA ASP A 373 -2.81 14.14 -5.28
C ASP A 373 -3.32 14.23 -6.73
N ASP A 374 -3.33 13.10 -7.44
CA ASP A 374 -3.81 12.97 -8.82
C ASP A 374 -5.30 12.58 -8.92
N GLY A 375 -5.91 12.24 -7.79
CA GLY A 375 -7.30 11.84 -7.64
C GLY A 375 -7.52 10.32 -7.50
N PHE A 376 -6.48 9.49 -7.61
CA PHE A 376 -6.58 8.04 -7.51
C PHE A 376 -5.73 7.48 -6.35
N PRO A 377 -6.26 6.57 -5.53
CA PRO A 377 -5.48 5.91 -4.49
C PRO A 377 -4.34 5.04 -5.03
N ASP A 378 -3.17 5.19 -4.40
CA ASP A 378 -1.96 4.43 -4.72
C ASP A 378 -1.72 3.28 -3.76
N VAL A 379 -0.83 2.36 -4.17
CA VAL A 379 -0.45 1.20 -3.38
C VAL A 379 1.06 1.02 -3.29
N ALA A 380 1.53 0.55 -2.13
CA ALA A 380 2.88 0.06 -1.94
C ALA A 380 2.89 -1.47 -1.79
N ILE A 381 3.88 -2.11 -2.41
CA ILE A 381 4.07 -3.57 -2.41
C ILE A 381 5.49 -3.89 -1.95
N GLY A 382 5.63 -4.75 -0.94
CA GLY A 382 6.90 -5.15 -0.37
C GLY A 382 7.50 -6.40 -1.02
N ALA A 383 8.82 -6.40 -1.15
CA ALA A 383 9.66 -7.53 -1.55
C ALA A 383 10.84 -7.68 -0.56
N PRO A 384 10.59 -8.11 0.70
CA PRO A 384 11.55 -8.00 1.78
C PRO A 384 12.82 -8.86 1.60
N LYS A 385 12.78 -9.89 0.74
CA LYS A 385 13.94 -10.76 0.52
C LYS A 385 14.79 -10.37 -0.68
N GLU A 386 14.35 -9.37 -1.44
CA GLU A 386 15.08 -8.86 -2.59
C GLU A 386 16.50 -8.39 -2.21
N ASP A 387 17.43 -8.56 -3.14
CA ASP A 387 18.84 -8.23 -2.97
C ASP A 387 19.46 -8.89 -1.72
N ASN A 388 19.17 -10.19 -1.52
CA ASN A 388 19.68 -10.99 -0.40
C ASN A 388 19.28 -10.41 0.98
N TYR A 389 17.96 -10.32 1.22
CA TYR A 389 17.36 -9.84 2.46
C TYR A 389 17.62 -8.36 2.78
N ILE A 390 18.10 -7.56 1.83
CA ILE A 390 18.11 -6.11 1.97
C ILE A 390 16.66 -5.61 1.96
N GLY A 391 15.90 -6.05 0.96
CA GLY A 391 14.49 -5.76 0.78
C GLY A 391 14.20 -4.47 0.00
N ALA A 392 13.07 -4.47 -0.68
CA ALA A 392 12.58 -3.36 -1.48
C ALA A 392 11.07 -3.12 -1.27
N VAL A 393 10.63 -1.91 -1.62
CA VAL A 393 9.22 -1.53 -1.73
C VAL A 393 8.98 -0.87 -3.08
N TYR A 394 7.90 -1.27 -3.75
CA TYR A 394 7.48 -0.72 -5.04
C TYR A 394 6.19 0.06 -4.87
N ILE A 395 6.09 1.23 -5.50
CA ILE A 395 4.89 2.07 -5.47
C ILE A 395 4.24 2.05 -6.85
N TYR A 396 2.94 1.77 -6.87
CA TYR A 396 2.12 1.69 -8.08
C TYR A 396 0.96 2.68 -8.00
N HIS A 397 0.68 3.30 -9.13
CA HIS A 397 -0.35 4.31 -9.26
C HIS A 397 -1.71 3.76 -9.60
N GLY A 398 -2.74 4.26 -8.93
CA GLY A 398 -4.11 4.15 -9.41
C GLY A 398 -4.31 4.97 -10.68
N ASP A 399 -5.29 4.60 -11.49
CA ASP A 399 -5.79 5.45 -12.57
C ASP A 399 -7.26 5.13 -12.86
N ALA A 400 -7.90 5.87 -13.76
CA ALA A 400 -9.29 5.63 -14.15
C ALA A 400 -9.55 4.21 -14.71
N ASN A 401 -8.52 3.46 -15.10
CA ASN A 401 -8.63 2.08 -15.57
C ASN A 401 -8.36 1.05 -14.46
N GLY A 402 -7.94 1.46 -13.27
CA GLY A 402 -7.51 0.59 -12.18
C GLY A 402 -6.11 0.97 -11.74
N ILE A 403 -5.08 0.30 -12.26
CA ILE A 403 -3.69 0.49 -11.82
C ILE A 403 -2.74 0.57 -13.01
N VAL A 404 -1.73 1.44 -12.91
CA VAL A 404 -0.64 1.53 -13.90
C VAL A 404 0.26 0.30 -13.76
N PRO A 405 0.47 -0.52 -14.81
CA PRO A 405 1.22 -1.78 -14.69
C PRO A 405 2.69 -1.62 -14.29
N GLN A 406 3.30 -0.47 -14.61
CA GLN A 406 4.68 -0.16 -14.27
C GLN A 406 4.71 0.65 -12.97
N TYR A 407 5.50 0.21 -12.00
CA TYR A 407 5.69 0.96 -10.76
C TYR A 407 6.27 2.36 -11.05
N SER A 408 5.84 3.36 -10.29
CA SER A 408 6.34 4.73 -10.39
C SER A 408 7.63 4.96 -9.62
N MET A 409 7.81 4.21 -8.53
CA MET A 409 9.01 4.28 -7.70
C MET A 409 9.38 2.92 -7.11
N LYS A 410 10.69 2.65 -7.05
CA LYS A 410 11.27 1.55 -6.28
C LYS A 410 12.14 2.12 -5.16
N LEU A 411 11.94 1.62 -3.95
CA LEU A 411 12.64 1.99 -2.73
C LEU A 411 13.46 0.79 -2.25
N SER A 412 14.77 0.81 -2.51
CA SER A 412 15.69 -0.21 -1.99
C SER A 412 16.14 0.15 -0.58
N GLY A 413 16.08 -0.81 0.35
CA GLY A 413 16.59 -0.64 1.71
C GLY A 413 18.05 -0.16 1.73
N GLN A 414 18.88 -0.67 0.81
CA GLN A 414 20.30 -0.31 0.68
C GLN A 414 20.52 1.18 0.38
N THR A 415 19.60 1.81 -0.36
CA THR A 415 19.69 3.24 -0.72
C THR A 415 19.25 4.13 0.43
N ILE A 416 18.35 3.64 1.29
CA ILE A 416 17.82 4.38 2.45
C ILE A 416 18.81 4.30 3.63
N ASP A 417 19.20 3.09 4.04
CA ASP A 417 20.23 2.85 5.05
C ASP A 417 20.82 1.44 4.84
N PRO A 418 22.15 1.30 4.68
CA PRO A 418 22.82 0.03 4.36
C PRO A 418 22.61 -1.09 5.40
N ASN A 419 22.18 -0.75 6.62
CA ASN A 419 21.95 -1.71 7.70
C ASN A 419 20.56 -2.35 7.65
N LEU A 420 19.64 -1.83 6.84
CA LEU A 420 18.28 -2.35 6.77
C LEU A 420 18.28 -3.79 6.23
N ARG A 421 17.47 -4.64 6.87
CA ARG A 421 17.24 -6.02 6.44
C ARG A 421 15.77 -6.35 6.54
N MET A 422 15.26 -7.10 5.56
CA MET A 422 13.83 -7.37 5.36
C MET A 422 13.01 -6.08 5.20
N PHE A 423 13.58 -5.06 4.58
CA PHE A 423 12.87 -3.80 4.30
C PHE A 423 11.67 -4.07 3.38
N GLY A 424 10.47 -3.75 3.83
CA GLY A 424 9.23 -4.08 3.12
C GLY A 424 8.47 -5.28 3.70
N GLN A 425 8.86 -5.79 4.88
CA GLN A 425 8.10 -6.86 5.56
C GLN A 425 6.71 -6.37 5.99
N SER A 426 6.59 -5.12 6.39
CA SER A 426 5.33 -4.49 6.74
C SER A 426 5.33 -3.05 6.26
N ILE A 427 4.16 -2.58 5.82
CA ILE A 427 3.97 -1.25 5.26
C ILE A 427 2.69 -0.67 5.86
N SER A 428 2.70 0.62 6.16
CA SER A 428 1.52 1.38 6.53
C SER A 428 1.59 2.75 5.87
N GLY A 429 0.47 3.16 5.25
CA GLY A 429 0.32 4.48 4.63
C GLY A 429 -1.07 5.06 4.91
N GLY A 430 -1.45 6.09 4.16
CA GLY A 430 -2.77 6.73 4.25
C GLY A 430 -2.90 7.75 5.38
N VAL A 431 -1.83 8.07 6.10
CA VAL A 431 -1.83 9.13 7.12
C VAL A 431 -0.76 10.16 6.82
N ASP A 432 -1.16 11.43 6.81
CA ASP A 432 -0.24 12.56 6.82
C ASP A 432 0.43 12.67 8.21
N MET A 433 1.71 12.31 8.28
CA MET A 433 2.50 12.19 9.50
C MET A 433 3.33 13.43 9.79
N ASP A 434 3.54 14.33 8.81
CA ASP A 434 4.27 15.58 8.97
C ASP A 434 3.41 16.86 8.84
N SER A 435 2.12 16.71 8.57
CA SER A 435 1.12 17.77 8.38
C SER A 435 1.35 18.64 7.15
N ASN A 436 1.91 18.08 6.07
CA ASN A 436 2.08 18.78 4.79
C ASN A 436 0.88 18.62 3.83
N GLY A 437 -0.13 17.84 4.23
CA GLY A 437 -1.35 17.57 3.47
C GLY A 437 -1.28 16.40 2.49
N TYR A 438 -0.17 15.68 2.45
CA TYR A 438 0.01 14.44 1.70
C TYR A 438 0.16 13.26 2.66
N PRO A 439 -0.43 12.09 2.37
CA PRO A 439 -0.16 10.88 3.12
C PRO A 439 1.33 10.52 3.08
N ASP A 440 1.85 9.99 4.18
CA ASP A 440 3.23 9.51 4.29
C ASP A 440 3.26 7.97 4.32
N MET A 441 4.45 7.38 4.19
CA MET A 441 4.62 5.93 4.23
C MET A 441 5.57 5.49 5.35
N THR A 442 5.24 4.40 6.03
CA THR A 442 6.09 3.76 7.02
C THR A 442 6.36 2.30 6.64
N VAL A 443 7.61 1.88 6.73
CA VAL A 443 8.08 0.55 6.31
C VAL A 443 8.89 -0.11 7.42
N GLY A 444 8.57 -1.37 7.71
CA GLY A 444 9.30 -2.21 8.65
C GLY A 444 10.45 -2.99 8.01
N ALA A 445 11.55 -3.13 8.75
CA ALA A 445 12.75 -3.88 8.41
C ALA A 445 13.18 -4.74 9.61
N PHE A 446 12.31 -5.70 9.97
CA PHE A 446 12.33 -6.37 11.27
C PHE A 446 13.61 -7.16 11.56
N LEU A 447 14.28 -7.69 10.54
CA LEU A 447 15.50 -8.49 10.72
C LEU A 447 16.70 -7.62 11.12
N SER A 448 16.59 -6.31 10.90
CA SER A 448 17.53 -5.31 11.41
C SER A 448 16.99 -4.54 12.61
N ASP A 449 15.80 -4.87 13.12
CA ASP A 449 15.11 -4.15 14.19
C ASP A 449 14.91 -2.65 13.91
N ASN A 450 14.60 -2.29 12.66
CA ASN A 450 14.39 -0.91 12.20
C ASN A 450 12.99 -0.69 11.62
N VAL A 451 12.52 0.56 11.71
CA VAL A 451 11.36 1.08 10.99
C VAL A 451 11.72 2.41 10.36
N VAL A 452 11.30 2.62 9.12
CA VAL A 452 11.56 3.84 8.34
C VAL A 452 10.25 4.56 8.07
N LEU A 453 10.15 5.83 8.45
CA LEU A 453 9.12 6.75 7.99
C LEU A 453 9.68 7.60 6.85
N LEU A 454 9.02 7.51 5.70
CA LEU A 454 9.31 8.27 4.48
C LEU A 454 8.17 9.28 4.27
N ARG A 455 8.55 10.52 4.00
CA ARG A 455 7.60 11.63 3.88
C ARG A 455 7.35 11.96 2.43
N SER A 456 6.11 12.26 2.10
CA SER A 456 5.72 12.71 0.77
C SER A 456 6.04 14.19 0.60
N ARG A 457 6.31 14.60 -0.64
CA ARG A 457 6.62 15.97 -1.01
C ARG A 457 5.42 16.56 -1.75
N PRO A 458 5.11 17.85 -1.57
CA PRO A 458 4.07 18.50 -2.34
C PRO A 458 4.29 18.38 -3.85
N VAL A 459 3.23 18.04 -4.57
CA VAL A 459 3.24 17.82 -6.02
C VAL A 459 2.81 19.11 -6.72
N ILE A 460 3.56 19.51 -7.75
CA ILE A 460 3.27 20.67 -8.58
C ILE A 460 2.77 20.18 -9.93
N THR A 461 1.51 20.48 -10.23
CA THR A 461 0.90 20.16 -11.53
C THR A 461 1.07 21.35 -12.46
N MET A 462 1.73 21.13 -13.59
CA MET A 462 2.07 22.14 -14.60
C MET A 462 1.19 22.03 -15.84
N ASP A 463 0.34 23.01 -16.06
CA ASP A 463 -0.40 23.18 -17.31
C ASP A 463 0.44 23.98 -18.31
N ILE A 464 0.89 23.31 -19.37
CA ILE A 464 1.69 23.92 -20.43
C ILE A 464 0.91 23.88 -21.74
N THR A 465 0.71 25.04 -22.36
CA THR A 465 0.05 25.15 -23.67
C THR A 465 0.94 25.93 -24.63
N ILE A 466 1.24 25.34 -25.78
CA ILE A 466 2.03 25.97 -26.84
C ILE A 466 1.11 26.29 -28.01
N PHE A 467 0.97 27.58 -28.32
CA PHE A 467 0.21 28.07 -29.45
C PHE A 467 1.14 28.31 -30.64
N LEU A 468 0.78 27.70 -31.77
CA LEU A 468 1.45 27.81 -33.06
C LEU A 468 0.45 28.24 -34.12
N PRO A 469 0.87 28.88 -35.22
CA PRO A 469 -0.02 29.08 -36.36
C PRO A 469 -0.42 27.75 -36.99
N ILE A 470 -1.60 27.73 -37.63
CA ILE A 470 -2.16 26.53 -38.29
C ILE A 470 -1.26 26.08 -39.46
N SER A 471 -0.63 27.02 -40.15
CA SER A 471 0.31 26.77 -41.24
C SER A 471 1.33 27.90 -41.36
N ILE A 472 2.44 27.60 -42.02
CA ILE A 472 3.49 28.58 -42.34
C ILE A 472 3.47 28.77 -43.86
N ASN A 473 3.25 30.00 -44.31
CA ASN A 473 3.29 30.31 -45.73
C ASN A 473 4.74 30.59 -46.17
N ILE A 474 5.40 29.60 -46.75
CA ILE A 474 6.81 29.69 -47.16
C ILE A 474 7.07 30.64 -48.34
N THR A 475 6.04 31.06 -49.08
CA THR A 475 6.19 31.92 -50.26
C THR A 475 6.10 33.42 -49.95
N ALA A 476 5.72 33.78 -48.72
CA ALA A 476 5.52 35.17 -48.31
C ALA A 476 6.34 35.48 -47.05
N PRO A 477 7.67 35.72 -47.17
CA PRO A 477 8.52 36.06 -46.04
C PRO A 477 8.04 37.35 -45.37
N GLN A 478 7.84 37.31 -44.05
CA GLN A 478 7.31 38.42 -43.26
C GLN A 478 8.31 39.02 -42.28
N CYS A 479 9.44 38.36 -42.04
CA CYS A 479 10.47 38.83 -41.12
C CYS A 479 11.78 39.13 -41.82
N HIS A 480 12.61 39.88 -41.11
CA HIS A 480 13.97 40.18 -41.52
C HIS A 480 14.93 39.51 -40.52
N ASP A 481 15.95 38.84 -41.04
CA ASP A 481 17.12 38.42 -40.29
C ASP A 481 18.34 39.14 -40.91
N GLY A 482 18.80 40.20 -40.25
CA GLY A 482 19.71 41.18 -40.85
C GLY A 482 19.11 41.85 -42.10
N LEU A 483 19.73 41.61 -43.26
CA LEU A 483 19.28 42.12 -44.57
C LEU A 483 18.44 41.11 -45.37
N GLN A 484 18.28 39.88 -44.86
CA GLN A 484 17.62 38.80 -45.59
C GLN A 484 16.15 38.68 -45.17
N LEU A 485 15.26 38.62 -46.16
CA LEU A 485 13.85 38.30 -45.97
C LEU A 485 13.70 36.81 -45.69
N VAL A 486 13.10 36.49 -44.55
CA VAL A 486 12.95 35.13 -44.03
C VAL A 486 11.52 34.87 -43.58
N ASN A 487 11.10 33.60 -43.68
CA ASN A 487 9.83 33.16 -43.13
C ASN A 487 9.95 33.02 -41.62
N CYS A 488 8.95 33.49 -40.91
CA CYS A 488 8.90 33.45 -39.46
C CYS A 488 7.48 33.17 -38.98
N PHE A 489 7.35 32.77 -37.73
CA PHE A 489 6.07 32.61 -37.07
C PHE A 489 6.17 32.83 -35.57
N ASN A 490 5.06 33.27 -34.98
CA ASN A 490 4.95 33.46 -33.55
C ASN A 490 4.70 32.12 -32.85
N VAL A 491 5.44 31.88 -31.78
CA VAL A 491 5.25 30.77 -30.85
C VAL A 491 4.91 31.39 -29.50
N THR A 492 3.76 31.03 -28.94
CA THR A 492 3.40 31.47 -27.58
C THR A 492 3.36 30.28 -26.66
N ALA A 493 4.21 30.26 -25.65
CA ALA A 493 4.21 29.23 -24.62
C ALA A 493 3.58 29.80 -23.36
N CYS A 494 2.47 29.21 -22.93
CA CYS A 494 1.77 29.61 -21.71
C CYS A 494 1.91 28.53 -20.65
N PHE A 495 2.13 28.98 -19.42
CA PHE A 495 2.39 28.16 -18.26
C PHE A 495 1.44 28.58 -17.14
N ARG A 496 0.90 27.60 -16.44
CA ARG A 496 0.14 27.77 -15.20
C ARG A 496 0.49 26.59 -14.30
N PHE A 497 0.64 26.84 -13.01
CA PHE A 497 0.84 25.77 -12.05
C PHE A 497 -0.23 25.77 -10.98
N SER A 498 -0.49 24.58 -10.46
CA SER A 498 -1.40 24.31 -9.35
C SER A 498 -0.82 23.17 -8.50
N GLY A 499 -1.51 22.86 -7.40
CA GLY A 499 -1.09 21.86 -6.43
C GLY A 499 -1.62 22.20 -5.05
N LYS A 500 -1.60 21.21 -4.17
CA LYS A 500 -2.02 21.31 -2.78
C LYS A 500 -0.83 21.63 -1.89
N HIS A 501 -0.97 22.61 -1.00
CA HIS A 501 0.09 23.08 -0.09
C HIS A 501 1.44 23.39 -0.78
N VAL A 502 1.40 23.87 -2.02
CA VAL A 502 2.58 24.34 -2.77
C VAL A 502 2.90 25.80 -2.45
N PRO A 503 4.15 26.25 -2.66
CA PRO A 503 4.51 27.66 -2.53
C PRO A 503 3.70 28.58 -3.45
N GLY A 504 3.47 29.82 -3.02
CA GLY A 504 2.74 30.83 -3.81
C GLY A 504 3.46 31.27 -5.08
N GLU A 505 4.77 31.07 -5.15
CA GLU A 505 5.60 31.34 -6.32
C GLU A 505 6.62 30.22 -6.53
N ILE A 506 6.88 29.90 -7.80
CA ILE A 506 7.90 28.92 -8.18
C ILE A 506 8.76 29.45 -9.34
N GLY A 507 10.03 29.03 -9.34
CA GLY A 507 10.92 29.22 -10.48
C GLY A 507 10.87 28.00 -11.40
N LEU A 508 10.55 28.22 -12.68
CA LEU A 508 10.58 27.21 -13.74
C LEU A 508 11.74 27.51 -14.69
N ASN A 509 12.64 26.54 -14.85
CA ASN A 509 13.61 26.55 -15.95
C ASN A 509 13.07 25.64 -17.05
N TYR A 510 12.91 26.15 -18.27
CA TYR A 510 12.44 25.34 -19.40
C TYR A 510 13.29 25.55 -20.65
N ASN A 511 13.22 24.55 -21.53
CA ASN A 511 13.90 24.56 -22.81
C ASN A 511 12.90 24.30 -23.93
N LEU A 512 12.69 25.29 -24.80
CA LEU A 512 11.85 25.19 -25.98
C LEU A 512 12.71 24.81 -27.18
N THR A 513 12.57 23.58 -27.69
CA THR A 513 13.37 23.08 -28.82
C THR A 513 12.52 23.01 -30.09
N ALA A 514 13.06 23.52 -31.21
CA ALA A 514 12.44 23.40 -32.52
C ALA A 514 12.93 22.15 -33.28
N ASP A 515 12.05 21.59 -34.12
CA ASP A 515 12.33 20.47 -35.03
C ASP A 515 12.99 19.25 -34.32
N VAL A 516 12.45 18.88 -33.14
CA VAL A 516 12.98 17.82 -32.25
C VAL A 516 13.28 16.52 -33.01
N ALA A 517 12.37 16.07 -33.88
CA ALA A 517 12.53 14.85 -34.66
C ALA A 517 13.75 14.85 -35.60
N LYS A 518 14.17 16.02 -36.11
CA LYS A 518 15.41 16.15 -36.89
C LYS A 518 16.64 16.16 -36.01
N LYS A 519 16.56 16.86 -34.87
CA LYS A 519 17.64 16.92 -33.88
C LYS A 519 17.98 15.53 -33.33
N GLU A 520 16.98 14.71 -33.04
CA GLU A 520 17.14 13.31 -32.63
C GLU A 520 17.85 12.46 -33.70
N LYS A 521 17.60 12.75 -34.97
CA LYS A 521 18.29 12.12 -36.12
C LYS A 521 19.63 12.77 -36.45
N SER A 522 20.17 13.64 -35.59
CA SER A 522 21.40 14.41 -35.83
C SER A 522 21.39 15.22 -37.13
N GLN A 523 20.20 15.66 -37.58
CA GLN A 523 20.04 16.52 -38.76
C GLN A 523 19.92 17.98 -38.35
N GLN A 524 20.28 18.88 -39.26
CA GLN A 524 20.09 20.31 -39.01
C GLN A 524 18.59 20.67 -38.88
N PRO A 525 18.21 21.42 -37.83
CA PRO A 525 16.83 21.86 -37.66
C PRO A 525 16.47 22.89 -38.73
N ARG A 526 15.24 22.80 -39.22
CA ARG A 526 14.67 23.72 -40.23
C ARG A 526 14.19 25.03 -39.61
N VAL A 527 13.97 25.03 -38.31
CA VAL A 527 13.48 26.19 -37.55
C VAL A 527 14.54 26.57 -36.53
N TYR A 528 14.77 27.86 -36.37
CA TYR A 528 15.69 28.42 -35.38
C TYR A 528 15.08 29.63 -34.69
N PHE A 529 15.64 29.95 -33.54
CA PHE A 529 15.35 31.13 -32.78
C PHE A 529 16.57 32.04 -32.79
N VAL A 530 16.35 33.35 -32.66
CA VAL A 530 17.40 34.35 -32.55
C VAL A 530 17.35 34.93 -31.13
N THR A 531 18.41 34.73 -30.36
CA THR A 531 18.52 35.21 -28.98
C THR A 531 19.87 35.90 -28.83
N SER A 532 19.86 37.18 -28.44
CA SER A 532 21.09 37.99 -28.28
C SER A 532 22.04 37.99 -29.49
N GLY A 533 21.51 37.83 -30.71
CA GLY A 533 22.28 37.81 -31.96
C GLY A 533 22.82 36.44 -32.38
N GLU A 534 22.60 35.39 -31.58
CA GLU A 534 22.98 34.02 -31.93
C GLU A 534 21.78 33.19 -32.41
N THR A 535 21.96 32.42 -33.48
CA THR A 535 20.96 31.50 -34.01
C THR A 535 21.04 30.16 -33.29
N ALA A 536 19.96 29.74 -32.64
CA ALA A 536 19.91 28.46 -31.93
C ALA A 536 18.66 27.66 -32.31
N GLY A 537 18.77 26.33 -32.37
CA GLY A 537 17.61 25.44 -32.55
C GLY A 537 16.74 25.27 -31.30
N HIS A 538 17.06 25.99 -30.22
CA HIS A 538 16.37 25.91 -28.95
C HIS A 538 16.57 27.21 -28.15
N ILE A 539 15.65 27.48 -27.21
CA ILE A 539 15.72 28.58 -26.26
C ILE A 539 15.65 28.00 -24.85
N THR A 540 16.52 28.48 -23.96
CA THR A 540 16.44 28.18 -22.53
C THR A 540 16.05 29.44 -21.77
N GLU A 541 14.98 29.38 -20.99
CA GLU A 541 14.48 30.51 -20.23
C GLU A 541 14.24 30.16 -18.76
N LYS A 542 14.18 31.20 -17.93
CA LYS A 542 13.78 31.10 -16.53
C LYS A 542 12.55 31.95 -16.30
N LEU A 543 11.52 31.33 -15.73
CA LEU A 543 10.23 31.95 -15.49
C LEU A 543 9.91 31.92 -14.00
N GLN A 544 9.54 33.07 -13.45
CA GLN A 544 8.83 33.12 -12.18
C GLN A 544 7.33 33.01 -12.46
N LEU A 545 6.69 32.05 -11.82
CA LEU A 545 5.26 31.79 -11.89
C LEU A 545 4.63 32.04 -10.53
N SER A 546 3.42 32.60 -10.53
CA SER A 546 2.60 32.78 -9.34
C SER A 546 1.43 31.79 -9.36
N TYR A 547 1.04 31.31 -8.18
CA TYR A 547 0.05 30.23 -8.02
C TYR A 547 -1.25 30.52 -8.77
N MET A 548 -1.70 29.54 -9.59
CA MET A 548 -2.93 29.61 -10.39
C MET A 548 -2.99 30.76 -11.40
N GLN A 549 -1.92 31.53 -11.60
CA GLN A 549 -1.83 32.59 -12.59
C GLN A 549 -1.19 32.06 -13.87
N LYS A 550 -1.82 32.38 -15.01
CA LYS A 550 -1.29 32.04 -16.33
C LYS A 550 -0.27 33.10 -16.75
N LYS A 551 0.95 32.66 -17.09
CA LYS A 551 1.98 33.51 -17.68
C LYS A 551 2.36 32.97 -19.05
N CYS A 552 2.45 33.85 -20.04
CA CYS A 552 2.79 33.48 -21.41
C CYS A 552 4.05 34.21 -21.85
N GLU A 553 4.96 33.46 -22.49
CA GLU A 553 6.13 33.99 -23.15
C GLU A 553 5.95 33.87 -24.66
N HIS A 554 6.37 34.92 -25.37
CA HIS A 554 6.18 35.05 -26.81
C HIS A 554 7.53 35.01 -27.51
N TYR A 555 7.64 34.12 -28.49
CA TYR A 555 8.85 33.90 -29.28
C TYR A 555 8.55 34.10 -30.75
N LEU A 556 9.56 34.61 -31.45
CA LEU A 556 9.57 34.63 -32.91
C LEU A 556 10.52 33.53 -33.39
N ALA A 557 9.98 32.55 -34.10
CA ALA A 557 10.73 31.47 -34.70
C ALA A 557 10.91 31.73 -36.20
N TYR A 558 12.09 31.41 -36.71
CA TYR A 558 12.48 31.61 -38.11
C TYR A 558 12.65 30.28 -38.82
N VAL A 559 12.34 30.25 -40.11
CA VAL A 559 12.48 29.07 -40.97
C VAL A 559 13.67 29.29 -41.90
N LYS A 560 14.54 28.29 -41.99
CA LYS A 560 15.69 28.27 -42.91
C LYS A 560 15.28 28.08 -44.36
#